data_AF-A0A2V9CN36-F1
#
_entry.id   AF-A0A2V9CN36-F1
#
_cell.length_a   1.000
_cell.length_b   1.000
_cell.length_c   1.000
_cell.angle_alpha   90.00
_cell.angle_beta   90.00
_cell.angle_gamma   90.00
#
_symmetry.space_group_name_H-M   'P 1'
#
loop_
_entity.id
_entity.type
_entity.pdbx_description
1 polymer ?
#
loop_
_entity_poly.entity_id
_entity_poly.type
_entity_poly.pdbx_seq_one_letter_code
_entity_poly.pdbx_strand_id
1 'polypeptide(L)'
;MNLSASAISDFSLGERAVTGAMHRSFKYRLYPNRKQRRMLDTHLMLCRELYHAGLQERIESYKTNRKGVTWLEQQSQLPAIKEAR
;
A
#
# COMPACT_ATOMS: atom_id res chain seq x y z
N MET A 1 -41.93 22.52 -48.68
CA MET A 1 -40.52 22.79 -48.35
C MET A 1 -40.38 22.50 -46.86
N ASN A 2 -40.33 21.23 -46.45
CA ASN A 2 -39.14 20.36 -46.33
C ASN A 2 -37.99 21.05 -45.62
N LEU A 3 -37.75 20.61 -44.37
CA LEU A 3 -36.48 20.19 -43.77
C LEU A 3 -36.77 20.02 -42.26
N SER A 4 -37.34 18.88 -41.87
CA SER A 4 -36.64 17.68 -41.39
C SER A 4 -36.07 17.85 -39.99
N ALA A 5 -36.83 17.32 -39.02
CA ALA A 5 -36.34 16.86 -37.74
C ALA A 5 -35.04 16.10 -37.92
N SER A 6 -33.95 16.64 -37.38
CA SER A 6 -32.65 15.96 -37.36
C SER A 6 -32.31 15.58 -35.92
N ALA A 7 -32.45 14.28 -35.70
CA ALA A 7 -31.52 13.47 -34.92
C ALA A 7 -31.39 13.81 -33.43
N ILE A 8 -32.39 13.37 -32.65
CA ILE A 8 -32.07 12.60 -31.45
C ILE A 8 -31.45 11.28 -31.96
N SER A 9 -30.15 11.25 -32.20
CA SER A 9 -29.40 10.03 -32.41
C SER A 9 -27.93 10.35 -32.34
N ASP A 10 -27.38 10.38 -31.12
CA ASP A 10 -25.96 10.06 -30.89
C ASP A 10 -25.71 9.70 -29.41
N PHE A 11 -26.74 9.14 -28.74
CA PHE A 11 -26.46 8.25 -27.61
C PHE A 11 -26.05 6.88 -28.16
N SER A 12 -24.95 6.89 -28.89
CA SER A 12 -24.18 5.68 -29.12
C SER A 12 -23.68 5.26 -27.73
N LEU A 13 -24.31 4.22 -27.17
CA LEU A 13 -23.64 3.31 -26.27
C LEU A 13 -22.45 2.75 -27.05
N GLY A 14 -21.38 3.55 -27.11
CA GLY A 14 -20.05 3.09 -27.42
C GLY A 14 -19.71 2.10 -26.34
N GLU A 15 -19.94 0.84 -26.68
CA GLU A 15 -19.35 -0.37 -26.15
C GLU A 15 -18.04 -0.01 -25.43
N ARG A 16 -18.13 0.24 -24.11
CA ARG A 16 -16.96 0.45 -23.28
C ARG A 16 -16.27 -0.90 -23.25
N ALA A 17 -15.38 -1.12 -24.20
CA ALA A 17 -14.41 -2.19 -24.16
C ALA A 17 -13.84 -2.16 -22.73
N VAL A 18 -14.15 -3.21 -21.96
CA VAL A 18 -13.44 -3.50 -20.73
C VAL A 18 -12.02 -3.74 -21.20
N THR A 19 -11.23 -2.67 -21.25
CA THR A 19 -9.78 -2.73 -21.30
C THR A 19 -9.41 -3.25 -19.93
N GLY A 20 -9.51 -4.57 -19.77
CA GLY A 20 -8.89 -5.26 -18.66
C GLY A 20 -7.44 -4.85 -18.72
N ALA A 21 -7.04 -3.95 -17.82
CA ALA A 21 -5.71 -3.39 -17.82
C ALA A 21 -4.74 -4.57 -17.82
N MET A 22 -3.97 -4.73 -18.88
CA MET A 22 -2.96 -5.77 -18.93
C MET A 22 -1.89 -5.40 -17.91
N HIS A 23 -1.91 -6.04 -16.74
CA HIS A 23 -0.86 -5.87 -15.74
C HIS A 23 0.44 -6.47 -16.29
N ARG A 24 1.30 -5.62 -16.83
CA ARG A 24 2.65 -6.02 -17.29
C ARG A 24 3.52 -6.25 -16.07
N SER A 25 4.00 -7.47 -15.89
CA SER A 25 5.02 -7.79 -14.88
C SER A 25 6.41 -7.64 -15.49
N PHE A 26 7.23 -6.76 -14.91
CA PHE A 26 8.61 -6.56 -15.32
C PHE A 26 9.55 -7.08 -14.23
N LYS A 27 10.54 -7.89 -14.62
CA LYS A 27 11.58 -8.39 -13.71
C LYS A 27 12.83 -7.53 -13.85
N TYR A 28 13.07 -6.65 -12.90
CA TYR A 28 14.28 -5.84 -12.86
C TYR A 28 15.35 -6.51 -11.97
N ARG A 29 16.58 -6.57 -12.47
CA ARG A 29 17.75 -6.93 -11.66
C ARG A 29 18.33 -5.67 -11.05
N LEU A 30 18.31 -5.58 -9.72
CA LEU A 30 18.90 -4.46 -8.99
C LEU A 30 20.40 -4.72 -8.76
N TYR A 31 21.23 -3.78 -9.20
CA TYR A 31 22.67 -3.73 -8.92
C TYR A 31 22.98 -2.46 -8.10
N PRO A 32 22.61 -2.42 -6.82
CA PRO A 32 22.77 -1.22 -6.00
C PRO A 32 24.24 -0.93 -5.71
N ASN A 33 24.60 0.35 -5.69
CA ASN A 33 25.91 0.81 -5.23
C ASN A 33 26.08 0.62 -3.70
N ARG A 34 27.30 0.80 -3.18
CA ARG A 34 27.60 0.60 -1.75
C ARG A 34 26.78 1.49 -0.80
N LYS A 35 26.38 2.69 -1.22
CA LYS A 35 25.54 3.61 -0.42
C LYS A 35 24.09 3.12 -0.43
N GLN A 36 23.55 2.78 -1.59
CA GLN A 36 22.21 2.25 -1.78
C GLN A 36 22.03 0.94 -1.01
N ARG A 37 23.01 0.03 -1.05
CA ARG A 37 22.95 -1.23 -0.30
C ARG A 37 22.82 -0.98 1.20
N ARG A 38 23.66 -0.10 1.77
CA ARG A 38 23.58 0.28 3.18
C ARG A 38 22.20 0.86 3.52
N MET A 39 21.68 1.77 2.70
CA MET A 39 20.34 2.32 2.91
C MET A 39 19.26 1.23 2.86
N LEU A 40 19.30 0.33 1.89
CA LEU A 40 18.33 -0.77 1.81
C LEU A 40 18.42 -1.68 3.04
N ASP A 41 19.63 -2.02 3.45
CA ASP A 41 19.86 -2.83 4.65
C ASP A 41 19.34 -2.13 5.91
N THR A 42 19.55 -0.81 6.06
CA THR A 42 19.01 -0.07 7.21
C THR A 42 17.48 -0.05 7.22
N HIS A 43 16.85 0.11 6.05
CA HIS A 43 15.38 0.06 5.94
C HIS A 43 14.85 -1.33 6.28
N LEU A 44 15.50 -2.40 5.78
CA LEU A 44 15.12 -3.77 6.08
C LEU A 44 15.23 -4.08 7.57
N MET A 45 16.34 -3.67 8.21
CA MET A 45 16.53 -3.87 9.64
C MET A 45 15.49 -3.10 10.46
N LEU A 46 15.22 -1.83 10.11
CA LEU A 46 14.20 -1.03 10.77
C LEU A 46 12.80 -1.67 10.65
N CYS A 47 12.39 -2.09 9.45
CA CYS A 47 11.11 -2.75 9.24
C CYS A 47 11.01 -4.04 10.04
N ARG A 48 12.09 -4.82 10.10
CA ARG A 48 12.17 -6.06 10.88
C ARG A 48 12.01 -5.78 12.38
N GLU A 49 12.74 -4.80 12.91
CA GLU A 49 12.66 -4.39 14.32
C GLU A 49 11.25 -3.94 14.70
N LEU A 50 10.66 -3.03 13.91
CA LEU A 50 9.30 -2.53 14.13
C LEU A 50 8.26 -3.65 14.11
N TYR A 51 8.38 -4.58 13.16
CA TYR A 51 7.47 -5.72 13.08
C TYR A 51 7.60 -6.63 14.30
N HIS A 52 8.82 -6.96 14.72
CA HIS A 52 9.04 -7.80 15.89
C HIS A 52 8.54 -7.12 17.17
N ALA A 53 8.78 -5.82 17.36
CA ALA A 53 8.27 -5.07 18.49
C ALA A 53 6.74 -5.08 18.56
N GLY A 54 6.07 -4.77 17.44
CA GLY A 54 4.61 -4.80 17.39
C GLY A 54 4.01 -6.21 17.55
N LEU A 55 4.71 -7.24 17.09
CA LEU A 55 4.30 -8.63 17.35
C LEU A 55 4.43 -8.99 18.84
N GLN A 56 5.55 -8.61 19.46
CA GLN A 56 5.78 -8.83 20.88
C GLN A 56 4.71 -8.15 21.73
N GLU A 57 4.41 -6.88 21.47
CA GLU A 57 3.36 -6.12 22.16
C GLU A 57 1.99 -6.84 22.11
N ARG A 58 1.60 -7.35 20.93
CA ARG A 58 0.34 -8.12 20.79
C ARG A 58 0.35 -9.40 21.63
N ILE A 59 1.47 -10.11 21.65
CA ILE A 59 1.62 -11.34 22.44
C ILE A 59 1.52 -11.03 23.93
N GLU A 60 2.21 -9.98 24.40
CA GLU A 60 2.24 -9.57 25.80
C GLU A 60 0.88 -9.05 26.29
N SER A 61 0.21 -8.22 25.49
CA SER A 61 -1.13 -7.72 25.78
C SER A 61 -2.14 -8.85 25.91
N TYR A 62 -2.07 -9.85 25.03
CA TYR A 62 -2.95 -11.01 25.12
C TYR A 62 -2.64 -11.89 26.35
N LYS A 63 -1.37 -12.07 26.69
CA LYS A 63 -0.97 -12.83 27.89
C LYS A 63 -1.45 -12.16 29.18
N THR A 64 -1.34 -10.83 29.27
CA THR A 64 -1.60 -10.08 30.50
C THR A 64 -3.08 -9.72 30.65
N ASN A 65 -3.69 -9.19 29.59
CA ASN A 65 -5.03 -8.59 29.64
C ASN A 65 -6.08 -9.42 28.90
N ARG A 66 -5.69 -10.51 28.23
CA ARG A 66 -6.54 -11.33 27.33
C ARG A 66 -7.19 -10.53 26.22
N LYS A 67 -6.62 -9.37 25.88
CA LYS A 67 -7.08 -8.47 24.81
C LYS A 67 -6.00 -8.39 23.74
N GLY A 68 -6.42 -8.28 22.49
CA GLY A 68 -5.52 -7.99 21.37
C GLY A 68 -5.31 -6.49 21.24
N VAL A 69 -4.09 -6.07 20.89
CA VAL A 69 -3.82 -4.68 20.47
C VAL A 69 -4.27 -4.52 19.02
N THR A 70 -5.04 -3.46 18.76
CA THR A 70 -5.55 -3.16 17.42
C THR A 70 -4.48 -2.45 16.59
N TRP A 71 -4.51 -2.62 15.27
CA TRP A 71 -3.59 -1.93 14.37
C TRP A 71 -3.58 -0.40 14.55
N LEU A 72 -4.75 0.22 14.76
CA LEU A 72 -4.87 1.66 14.99
C LEU A 72 -4.08 2.13 16.23
N GLU A 73 -4.07 1.31 17.29
CA GLU A 73 -3.34 1.60 18.53
C GLU A 73 -1.83 1.52 18.31
N GLN A 74 -1.36 0.55 17.54
CA GLN A 74 0.07 0.44 17.21
C GLN A 74 0.52 1.52 16.22
N GLN A 75 -0.35 1.93 15.30
CA GLN A 75 -0.05 3.00 14.35
C GLN A 75 0.11 4.36 15.05
N SER A 76 -0.72 4.65 16.05
CA SER A 76 -0.65 5.91 16.79
C SER A 76 0.63 6.06 17.63
N GLN A 77 1.33 4.95 17.93
CA GLN A 77 2.62 4.96 18.62
C GLN A 77 3.80 5.33 17.71
N LEU A 78 3.68 5.16 16.38
CA LEU A 78 4.79 5.37 15.44
C LEU A 78 5.41 6.77 15.48
N PRO A 79 4.65 7.88 15.60
CA PRO A 79 5.24 9.21 15.74
C PRO A 79 6.15 9.33 16.97
N ALA A 80 5.71 8.81 18.12
CA ALA A 80 6.50 8.84 19.35
C ALA A 80 7.78 7.98 19.23
N ILE A 81 7.67 6.79 18.61
CA ILE A 81 8.83 5.92 18.35
C ILE A 81 9.85 6.62 17.42
N LYS A 82 9.37 7.41 16.46
CA LYS A 82 10.23 8.17 15.56
C LYS A 82 10.95 9.33 16.27
N GLU A 83 10.30 10.00 17.22
CA GLU A 83 10.91 11.07 18.01
C GLU A 83 11.96 10.54 19.00
N ALA A 84 11.75 9.34 19.53
CA ALA A 84 12.68 8.69 20.47
C ALA A 84 13.97 8.16 19.82
N ARG A 85 14.09 8.21 18.49
CA ARG A 85 15.15 7.57 17.71
C ARG A 85 15.95 8.57 16.90
#